data_AF-A0A419I425-F1
#
_entry.id   AF-A0A419I425-F1
#
_cell.length_a   1.000
_cell.length_b   1.000
_cell.length_c   1.000
_cell.angle_alpha   90.00
_cell.angle_beta   90.00
_cell.angle_gamma   90.00
#
_symmetry.space_group_name_H-M   'P 1'
#
loop_
_entity.id
_entity.type
_entity.pdbx_description
1 polymer ?
#
loop_
_entity_poly.entity_id
_entity_poly.type
_entity_poly.pdbx_seq_one_letter_code
_entity_poly.pdbx_strand_id
1 'polypeptide(L)' 'MNPLLLDWLTIFLAPIALLLLLPASIKAGAARKAGEKPPAWTAGAQAVGIAFLLIVVLTQVLK' A
#
# COMPACT_ATOMS: atom_id res chain seq x y z
N MET A 1 -5.22 13.43 -19.50
CA MET A 1 -4.22 12.35 -19.25
C MET A 1 -4.54 11.20 -20.19
N ASN A 2 -3.55 10.45 -20.69
CA ASN A 2 -3.83 9.30 -21.56
C ASN A 2 -4.54 8.21 -20.71
N PRO A 3 -5.80 7.84 -21.01
CA PRO A 3 -6.56 6.89 -20.19
C PRO A 3 -5.88 5.52 -20.10
N LEU A 4 -5.14 5.13 -21.13
CA LEU A 4 -4.36 3.89 -21.14
C LEU A 4 -3.26 3.91 -20.06
N LEU A 5 -2.54 5.02 -19.93
CA LEU A 5 -1.45 5.16 -18.94
C LEU A 5 -1.98 5.03 -17.50
N LEU A 6 -3.18 5.54 -17.24
CA LEU A 6 -3.87 5.44 -15.95
C LEU A 6 -4.26 4.00 -15.58
N ASP A 7 -4.75 3.24 -16.56
CA ASP A 7 -5.09 1.83 -16.36
C ASP A 7 -3.84 1.01 -16.09
N TRP A 8 -2.79 1.23 -16.87
CA TRP A 8 -1.49 0.60 -16.63
C TRP A 8 -0.94 0.94 -15.24
N LEU A 9 -1.00 2.20 -14.81
CA LEU A 9 -0.56 2.58 -13.47
C LEU A 9 -1.32 1.83 -12.37
N THR A 10 -2.64 1.73 -12.52
CA THR A 10 -3.51 1.05 -11.55
C THR A 10 -3.24 -0.45 -11.48
N ILE A 11 -3.11 -1.10 -12.64
CA ILE A 11 -2.83 -2.55 -12.76
C ILE A 11 -1.53 -2.93 -12.06
N PHE A 12 -0.53 -2.05 -12.04
CA PHE A 12 0.77 -2.34 -11.42
C PHE A 12 0.87 -1.84 -9.97
N LEU A 13 0.45 -0.60 -9.69
CA LEU A 13 0.59 -0.04 -8.35
C LEU A 13 -0.36 -0.69 -7.33
N ALA A 14 -1.59 -1.03 -7.72
CA ALA A 14 -2.56 -1.62 -6.79
C ALA A 14 -2.08 -2.96 -6.18
N PRO A 15 -1.59 -3.95 -6.96
CA PRO A 15 -1.07 -5.18 -6.38
C PRO A 15 0.21 -4.96 -5.57
N ILE A 16 1.12 -4.07 -6.01
CA ILE A 16 2.32 -3.73 -5.23
C ILE A 16 1.93 -3.13 -3.87
N ALA A 17 0.93 -2.23 -3.87
CA ALA A 17 0.42 -1.62 -2.65
C ALA A 17 -0.14 -2.68 -1.70
N LEU A 18 -0.95 -3.62 -2.21
CA LEU A 18 -1.47 -4.75 -1.42
C LEU A 18 -0.35 -5.62 -0.85
N LEU A 19 0.65 -5.97 -1.66
CA LEU A 19 1.77 -6.81 -1.25
C LEU A 19 2.63 -6.17 -0.16
N LEU A 20 2.68 -4.84 -0.09
CA LEU A 20 3.36 -4.13 0.99
C LEU A 20 2.46 -3.96 2.23
N LEU A 21 1.19 -3.61 2.02
CA LEU A 21 0.26 -3.29 3.10
C LEU A 21 -0.21 -4.51 3.89
N LEU A 22 -0.60 -5.60 3.22
CA LEU A 22 -1.14 -6.78 3.91
C LEU A 22 -0.12 -7.37 4.91
N PRO A 23 1.08 -7.82 4.49
CA PRO A 23 1.99 -8.48 5.41
C PRO A 23 2.50 -7.53 6.51
N ALA A 24 2.70 -6.26 6.18
CA ALA A 24 3.10 -5.27 7.18
C ALA A 24 2.00 -5.04 8.22
N SER A 25 0.73 -4.97 7.79
CA SER A 25 -0.42 -4.80 8.70
C SER A 25 -0.71 -6.04 9.52
N ILE A 26 -0.60 -7.23 8.93
CA ILE A 26 -0.73 -8.50 9.65
C ILE A 26 0.36 -8.61 10.72
N LYS A 27 1.64 -8.38 10.37
CA LYS A 27 2.74 -8.47 11.33
C LYS A 27 2.69 -7.38 12.40
N ALA A 28 2.36 -6.14 12.02
CA ALA A 28 2.19 -5.06 13.00
C ALA A 28 1.03 -5.35 13.96
N GLY A 29 -0.08 -5.88 13.45
CA GLY A 29 -1.22 -6.29 14.26
C GLY A 29 -0.91 -7.46 15.19
N ALA A 30 -0.19 -8.48 14.69
CA ALA A 30 0.25 -9.62 15.49
C ALA A 30 1.20 -9.19 16.62
N ALA A 31 2.21 -8.37 16.33
CA ALA A 31 3.13 -7.86 17.34
C ALA A 31 2.41 -7.03 18.41
N ARG A 32 1.49 -6.15 18.01
CA ARG A 32 0.67 -5.37 18.95
C ARG A 32 -0.18 -6.27 19.86
N LYS A 33 -0.78 -7.33 19.32
CA LYS A 33 -1.55 -8.30 20.12
C LYS A 33 -0.67 -9.09 21.09
N ALA A 34 0.57 -9.35 20.71
CA ALA A 34 1.56 -10.02 21.56
C ALA A 34 2.20 -9.08 22.61
N GLY A 35 1.90 -7.78 22.58
CA GLY A 35 2.58 -6.79 23.43
C GLY A 35 4.03 -6.49 22.99
N GLU A 36 4.42 -6.94 21.80
CA GLU A 36 5.74 -6.78 21.24
C GLU A 36 5.82 -5.52 20.36
N LYS A 37 7.04 -4.97 20.23
CA LYS A 37 7.27 -3.86 19.31
C LYS A 37 7.21 -4.38 17.88
N PRO A 38 6.38 -3.80 17.00
CA PRO A 38 6.31 -4.22 15.61
C PRO A 38 7.66 -4.00 14.90
N PRO A 39 8.04 -4.88 13.95
CA PRO A 39 9.31 -4.75 13.23
C PRO A 39 9.42 -3.39 12.54
N ALA A 40 10.59 -2.75 12.60
CA ALA A 40 10.80 -1.38 12.11
C ALA A 40 10.42 -1.18 10.63
N TRP A 41 10.58 -2.22 9.80
CA TRP A 41 10.23 -2.18 8.38
C TRP A 41 8.71 -2.15 8.14
N THR A 42 7.87 -2.58 9.09
CA THR A 42 6.41 -2.61 8.91
C THR A 42 5.80 -1.23 8.75
N ALA A 43 6.31 -0.24 9.49
CA ALA A 43 5.88 1.15 9.35
C ALA A 43 6.24 1.71 7.96
N GLY A 44 7.46 1.44 7.49
CA GLY A 44 7.91 1.86 6.15
C GLY A 44 7.09 1.21 5.04
N ALA A 45 6.88 -0.11 5.12
CA ALA A 45 6.06 -0.84 4.15
C ALA A 45 4.60 -0.37 4.13
N GLN A 46 4.01 -0.06 5.30
CA GLN A 46 2.68 0.53 5.37
C GLN A 46 2.63 1.91 4.73
N ALA A 47 3.58 2.79 5.05
CA ALA A 47 3.62 4.14 4.48
C ALA A 47 3.74 4.11 2.94
N VAL A 48 4.62 3.25 2.40
CA VAL A 48 4.79 3.09 0.94
C VAL A 48 3.53 2.50 0.31
N GLY A 49 2.95 1.46 0.90
CA GLY A 49 1.71 0.88 0.39
C GLY A 49 0.55 1.87 0.39
N ILE A 50 0.40 2.68 1.44
CA ILE A 50 -0.61 3.75 1.50
C ILE A 50 -0.35 4.80 0.42
N ALA A 51 0.90 5.24 0.23
CA ALA A 51 1.24 6.19 -0.82
C ALA A 51 0.86 5.68 -2.21
N PHE A 52 1.13 4.41 -2.51
CA PHE A 52 0.70 3.81 -3.78
C PHE A 52 -0.81 3.72 -3.93
N LEU A 53 -1.56 3.37 -2.87
CA LEU A 53 -3.02 3.41 -2.91
C LEU A 53 -3.54 4.83 -3.16
N LEU A 54 -2.98 5.83 -2.48
CA LEU A 54 -3.37 7.22 -2.67
C LEU A 54 -3.11 7.68 -4.10
N ILE A 55 -1.97 7.33 -4.70
CA ILE A 55 -1.68 7.62 -6.10
C ILE A 55 -2.73 6.98 -7.00
N VAL A 56 -3.02 5.69 -6.82
CA VAL A 56 -4.05 4.98 -7.61
C VAL A 56 -5.41 5.67 -7.47
N VAL A 57 -5.86 5.95 -6.24
CA VAL A 57 -7.14 6.61 -5.98
C VAL A 57 -7.18 8.00 -6.62
N LEU A 58 -6.15 8.82 -6.43
CA LEU A 58 -6.09 10.15 -7.03
C LEU A 58 -6.19 10.09 -8.55
N THR A 59 -5.51 9.11 -9.15
CA THR A 59 -5.52 8.93 -10.60
C THR A 59 -6.90 8.50 -11.11
N GLN A 60 -7.63 7.65 -10.38
CA GLN A 60 -9.00 7.26 -10.73
C GLN A 60 -10.00 8.41 -10.52
N VAL A 61 -9.81 9.27 -9.51
CA VAL A 61 -10.67 10.44 -9.27
C VAL A 61 -10.46 11.55 -10.32
N LEU A 62 -9.26 11.63 -10.90
CA LEU A 62 -8.90 12.63 -11.94
C LEU A 62 -9.26 12.19 -13.38
N LYS A 63 -9.83 10.99 -13.55
CA LYS A 63 -10.40 10.52 -14.83
C LYS A 63 -11.74 11.19 -15.11
#